data_AF-A0A6J6DNZ7-F1
#
_entry.id   AF-A0A6J6DNZ7-F1
#
_cell.length_a   1.000
_cell.length_b   1.000
_cell.length_c   1.000
_cell.angle_alpha   90.00
_cell.angle_beta   90.00
_cell.angle_gamma   90.00
#
_symmetry.space_group_name_H-M   'P 1'
#
loop_
_entity.id
_entity.type
_entity.pdbx_description
1 polymer ?
#
loop_
_entity_poly.entity_id
_entity_poly.type
_entity_poly.pdbx_seq_one_letter_code
_entity_poly.pdbx_strand_id
1 'polypeptide(L)'
;MFDWIPKFSRRNRDPPTDPAAAIRTLAALHQAGLSVPSLWAELARNPSHGAIPVAMTSAISEGANPHDALQNLTAEADASWRALGACWAIARVSGAPLGPALEALSEALSDISRTQRQITAALAGPRATTRLVMVLPVIGVIGGELGGQSSAGFLFGTGLGAATLALGLAMMAGAWWWLRLLAERAKPDPSALGLELDLFAIATGGGAIPERARDLVVSACSEFALDMGEPETLDGLVTLSRRAGVPVAGLAKASASLRRDLGRTDSEERMARLGVSVVIPLGLLVLPAFVLVAVVPMAVSLWEGSLA
;
A
#
# COMPACT_ATOMS: atom_id res chain seq x y z
N MET A 1 16.75 12.69 8.80
CA MET A 1 16.01 12.44 10.06
C MET A 1 14.81 13.39 10.23
N PHE A 2 14.06 13.73 9.18
CA PHE A 2 12.76 14.43 9.28
C PHE A 2 12.05 14.31 7.93
N ASP A 3 11.08 13.40 7.83
CA ASP A 3 10.27 13.24 6.60
C ASP A 3 8.87 13.86 6.75
N TRP A 4 8.67 14.74 7.75
CA TRP A 4 7.34 15.34 8.04
C TRP A 4 7.26 16.86 7.89
N ILE A 5 8.36 17.60 7.76
CA ILE A 5 8.27 19.05 7.45
C ILE A 5 7.67 19.15 6.04
N PRO A 6 6.57 19.89 5.81
CA PRO A 6 6.15 20.22 4.46
C PRO A 6 7.26 21.09 3.87
N LYS A 7 8.19 20.45 3.14
CA LYS A 7 9.12 21.16 2.29
C LYS A 7 8.27 21.86 1.24
N PHE A 8 8.10 23.17 1.39
CA PHE A 8 7.81 24.09 0.29
C PHE A 8 9.05 24.14 -0.65
N SER A 9 9.57 22.98 -1.05
CA SER A 9 10.45 22.88 -2.19
C SER A 9 9.54 22.72 -3.40
N ARG A 10 9.59 23.68 -4.32
CA ARG A 10 9.18 23.50 -5.73
C ARG A 10 10.07 22.47 -6.42
N ARG A 11 10.16 21.26 -5.84
CA ARG A 11 10.72 20.10 -6.52
C ARG A 11 9.60 19.65 -7.42
N ASN A 12 9.85 19.65 -8.72
CA ASN A 12 9.01 19.03 -9.73
C ASN A 12 8.82 17.56 -9.31
N ARG A 13 7.82 17.29 -8.46
CA ARG A 13 7.44 15.94 -8.09
C ARG A 13 6.59 15.51 -9.25
N ASP A 14 7.11 14.57 -10.03
CA ASP A 14 6.27 13.83 -10.96
C ASP A 14 5.00 13.40 -10.20
N PRO A 15 3.83 13.54 -10.83
CA PRO A 15 2.57 13.21 -10.18
C PRO A 15 2.65 11.78 -9.64
N PRO A 16 2.07 11.49 -8.45
CA PRO A 16 2.07 10.15 -7.91
C PRO A 16 1.48 9.20 -8.96
N THR A 17 2.25 8.17 -9.32
CA THR A 17 1.86 7.22 -10.35
C THR A 17 0.78 6.28 -9.82
N ASP A 18 -0.27 6.06 -10.63
CA ASP A 18 -1.35 5.12 -10.34
C ASP A 18 -1.44 4.07 -11.46
N PRO A 19 -0.65 2.98 -11.36
CA PRO A 19 -0.70 1.85 -12.29
C PRO A 19 -2.10 1.22 -12.42
N ALA A 20 -2.88 1.19 -11.33
CA ALA A 20 -4.21 0.60 -11.36
C ALA A 20 -5.20 1.46 -12.17
N ALA A 21 -5.10 2.79 -12.08
CA ALA A 21 -5.85 3.69 -12.95
C ALA A 21 -5.42 3.56 -14.43
N ALA A 22 -4.13 3.38 -14.70
CA ALA A 22 -3.63 3.15 -16.05
C ALA A 22 -4.23 1.85 -16.65
N ILE A 23 -4.24 0.75 -15.90
CA ILE A 23 -4.79 -0.54 -16.34
C ILE A 23 -6.31 -0.47 -16.53
N ARG A 24 -7.04 0.25 -15.67
CA ARG A 24 -8.48 0.49 -15.86
C ARG A 24 -8.76 1.25 -17.16
N THR A 25 -7.97 2.28 -17.42
CA THR A 25 -8.07 3.06 -18.66
C THR A 25 -7.72 2.19 -19.87
N LEU A 26 -6.69 1.34 -19.76
CA LEU A 26 -6.30 0.36 -20.77
C LEU A 26 -7.46 -0.57 -21.12
N ALA A 27 -8.09 -1.18 -20.12
CA ALA A 27 -9.23 -2.07 -20.31
C ALA A 27 -10.39 -1.35 -21.02
N ALA A 28 -10.72 -0.14 -20.59
CA ALA A 28 -11.78 0.68 -21.20
C ALA A 28 -11.48 1.03 -22.67
N LEU A 29 -10.24 1.46 -22.98
CA LEU A 29 -9.82 1.78 -24.35
C LEU A 29 -9.82 0.54 -25.25
N HIS A 30 -9.38 -0.60 -24.73
CA HIS A 30 -9.40 -1.86 -25.47
C HIS A 30 -10.84 -2.29 -25.76
N GLN A 31 -11.76 -2.14 -24.79
CA GLN A 31 -13.17 -2.43 -24.97
C GLN A 31 -13.86 -1.49 -25.98
N ALA A 32 -13.42 -0.23 -26.03
CA ALA A 32 -13.84 0.73 -27.06
C ALA A 32 -13.30 0.42 -28.46
N GLY A 33 -12.48 -0.63 -28.62
CA GLY A 33 -11.97 -1.09 -29.91
C GLY A 33 -10.74 -0.33 -30.41
N LEU A 34 -10.03 0.41 -29.54
CA LEU A 34 -8.76 1.03 -29.94
C LEU A 34 -7.73 -0.05 -30.27
N SER A 35 -6.94 0.19 -31.32
CA SER A 35 -5.80 -0.65 -31.65
C SER A 35 -4.72 -0.57 -30.56
N VAL A 36 -3.96 -1.65 -30.38
CA VAL A 36 -2.90 -1.74 -29.35
C VAL A 36 -1.92 -0.55 -29.42
N PRO A 37 -1.41 -0.11 -30.58
CA PRO A 37 -0.53 1.07 -30.65
C PRO A 37 -1.19 2.36 -30.16
N SER A 38 -2.44 2.62 -30.58
CA SER A 38 -3.18 3.81 -30.18
C SER A 38 -3.53 3.82 -28.70
N LEU A 39 -3.81 2.64 -28.14
CA LEU A 39 -4.10 2.45 -26.73
C LEU A 39 -2.90 2.82 -25.84
N TRP A 40 -1.70 2.35 -26.18
CA TRP A 40 -0.49 2.72 -25.44
C TRP A 40 -0.13 4.20 -25.60
N ALA A 41 -0.28 4.74 -26.82
CA ALA A 41 -0.06 6.16 -27.08
C ALA A 41 -1.03 7.08 -26.31
N GLU A 42 -2.29 6.66 -26.13
CA GLU A 42 -3.27 7.38 -25.29
C GLU A 42 -2.88 7.30 -23.81
N LEU A 43 -2.53 6.13 -23.30
CA LEU A 43 -2.10 5.98 -21.90
C LEU A 43 -0.85 6.82 -21.59
N ALA A 44 0.08 6.92 -22.54
CA ALA A 44 1.31 7.71 -22.43
C ALA A 44 1.07 9.23 -22.33
N ARG A 45 -0.10 9.74 -22.76
CA ARG A 45 -0.42 11.17 -22.66
C ARG A 45 -0.61 11.66 -21.24
N ASN A 46 -0.96 10.78 -20.30
CA ASN A 46 -1.16 11.14 -18.91
C ASN A 46 0.04 10.68 -18.06
N PRO A 47 0.88 11.61 -17.55
CA PRO A 47 2.04 11.27 -16.75
C PRO A 47 1.73 10.51 -15.46
N SER A 48 0.50 10.61 -14.92
CA SER A 48 0.11 9.87 -13.72
C SER A 48 0.00 8.36 -13.95
N HIS A 49 0.06 7.88 -15.20
CA HIS A 49 0.10 6.46 -15.51
C HIS A 49 1.51 5.85 -15.39
N GLY A 50 2.54 6.66 -15.13
CA GLY A 50 3.92 6.19 -14.95
C GLY A 50 4.66 5.91 -16.26
N ALA A 51 5.82 5.26 -16.14
CA ALA A 51 6.78 5.13 -17.25
C ALA A 51 6.43 4.03 -18.26
N ILE A 52 5.67 3.00 -17.86
CA ILE A 52 5.40 1.82 -18.70
C ILE A 52 4.67 2.18 -20.00
N PRO A 53 3.58 3.00 -20.01
CA PRO A 53 2.93 3.37 -21.26
C PRO A 53 3.84 4.11 -22.26
N VAL A 54 4.72 4.96 -21.76
CA VAL A 54 5.70 5.70 -22.59
C VAL A 54 6.71 4.72 -23.19
N ALA A 55 7.30 3.86 -22.36
CA ALA A 55 8.24 2.84 -22.82
C ALA A 55 7.61 1.88 -23.85
N MET A 56 6.35 1.50 -23.64
CA MET A 56 5.61 0.61 -24.53
C MET A 56 5.31 1.31 -25.88
N THR A 57 4.97 2.60 -25.85
CA THR A 57 4.81 3.40 -27.08
C THR A 57 6.11 3.50 -27.86
N SER A 58 7.25 3.72 -27.19
CA SER A 58 8.58 3.75 -27.82
C SER A 58 8.90 2.40 -28.47
N ALA A 59 8.76 1.30 -27.73
CA ALA A 59 9.05 -0.05 -28.21
C ALA A 59 8.21 -0.42 -29.46
N ILE A 60 6.92 -0.07 -29.47
CA ILE A 60 6.05 -0.29 -30.65
C ILE A 60 6.51 0.54 -31.84
N SER A 61 6.88 1.81 -31.61
CA SER A 61 7.35 2.70 -32.69
C SER A 61 8.68 2.23 -33.30
N GLU A 62 9.50 1.55 -32.50
CA GLU A 62 10.76 0.91 -32.91
C GLU A 62 10.55 -0.46 -33.60
N GLY A 63 9.30 -0.92 -33.72
CA GLY A 63 8.95 -2.18 -34.38
C GLY A 63 9.08 -3.42 -33.49
N ALA A 64 9.22 -3.26 -32.18
CA ALA A 64 9.22 -4.39 -31.26
C ALA A 64 7.86 -5.11 -31.27
N ASN A 65 7.88 -6.43 -31.04
CA ASN A 65 6.66 -7.18 -30.81
C ASN A 65 5.98 -6.65 -29.53
N PRO A 66 4.73 -6.16 -29.58
CA PRO A 66 4.06 -5.59 -28.41
C PRO A 66 3.97 -6.55 -27.23
N HIS A 67 3.89 -7.86 -27.51
CA HIS A 67 3.81 -8.87 -26.48
C HIS A 67 5.14 -9.03 -25.72
N ASP A 68 6.25 -9.22 -26.45
CA ASP A 68 7.57 -9.39 -25.84
C ASP A 68 8.00 -8.12 -25.08
N ALA A 69 7.68 -6.95 -25.65
CA ALA A 69 7.91 -5.67 -24.99
C ALA A 69 7.10 -5.54 -23.69
N LEU A 70 5.80 -5.88 -23.70
CA LEU A 70 4.97 -5.84 -22.49
C LEU A 70 5.51 -6.77 -21.41
N GLN A 71 5.87 -8.00 -21.78
CA GLN A 71 6.42 -9.01 -20.86
C GLN A 71 7.70 -8.50 -20.19
N ASN A 72 8.66 -8.01 -20.96
CA ASN A 72 9.92 -7.49 -20.44
C ASN A 72 9.74 -6.24 -19.57
N LEU A 73 8.91 -5.30 -20.00
CA LEU A 73 8.67 -4.04 -19.26
C LEU A 73 7.92 -4.26 -17.96
N THR A 74 7.04 -5.27 -17.90
CA THR A 74 6.21 -5.51 -16.72
C THR A 74 6.86 -6.43 -15.69
N ALA A 75 7.77 -7.34 -16.08
CA ALA A 75 8.39 -8.32 -15.19
C ALA A 75 9.06 -7.73 -13.94
N GLU A 76 9.74 -6.59 -14.09
CA GLU A 76 10.47 -5.92 -13.00
C GLU A 76 9.74 -4.67 -12.46
N ALA A 77 8.50 -4.44 -12.90
CA ALA A 77 7.73 -3.25 -12.54
C ALA A 77 6.96 -3.41 -11.21
N ASP A 78 6.18 -2.39 -10.86
CA ASP A 78 5.26 -2.46 -9.72
C ASP A 78 4.30 -3.65 -9.82
N ALA A 79 3.80 -4.12 -8.68
CA ALA A 79 2.95 -5.31 -8.59
C ALA A 79 1.74 -5.28 -9.54
N SER A 80 1.11 -4.11 -9.73
CA SER A 80 -0.02 -3.96 -10.67
C SER A 80 0.39 -4.18 -12.12
N TRP A 81 1.59 -3.72 -12.52
CA TRP A 81 2.12 -3.94 -13.86
C TRP A 81 2.53 -5.40 -14.06
N ARG A 82 3.15 -6.03 -13.05
CA ARG A 82 3.43 -7.47 -13.04
C ARG A 82 2.16 -8.31 -13.19
N ALA A 83 1.06 -7.90 -12.53
CA ALA A 83 -0.25 -8.53 -12.68
C ALA A 83 -0.82 -8.40 -14.11
N LEU A 84 -0.63 -7.24 -14.76
CA LEU A 84 -0.98 -7.06 -16.17
C LEU A 84 -0.16 -8.00 -17.07
N GLY A 85 1.16 -8.07 -16.87
CA GLY A 85 2.04 -8.96 -17.62
C GLY A 85 1.61 -10.43 -17.52
N ALA A 86 1.34 -10.91 -16.31
CA ALA A 86 0.85 -12.27 -16.07
C ALA A 86 -0.51 -12.52 -16.72
N CYS A 87 -1.47 -11.60 -16.56
CA CYS A 87 -2.80 -11.69 -17.19
C CYS A 87 -2.69 -11.79 -18.72
N TRP A 88 -1.86 -10.94 -19.33
CA TRP A 88 -1.66 -10.93 -20.77
C TRP A 88 -0.96 -12.21 -21.27
N ALA A 89 0.06 -12.67 -20.55
CA ALA A 89 0.75 -13.93 -20.85
C ALA A 89 -0.20 -15.12 -20.80
N ILE A 90 -1.02 -15.20 -19.75
CA ILE A 90 -2.02 -16.24 -19.57
C ILE A 90 -3.06 -16.20 -20.68
N ALA A 91 -3.65 -15.04 -20.95
CA ALA A 91 -4.70 -14.89 -21.96
C ALA A 91 -4.23 -15.32 -23.35
N ARG A 92 -2.98 -15.00 -23.72
CA ARG A 92 -2.38 -15.45 -24.98
C ARG A 92 -2.23 -16.97 -25.05
N VAL A 93 -1.69 -17.60 -24.00
CA VAL A 93 -1.40 -19.04 -24.01
C VAL A 93 -2.68 -19.86 -23.88
N SER A 94 -3.66 -19.39 -23.11
CA SER A 94 -4.94 -20.07 -22.92
C SER A 94 -5.95 -19.78 -24.02
N GLY A 95 -5.72 -18.75 -24.84
CA GLY A 95 -6.69 -18.26 -25.83
C GLY A 95 -7.85 -17.47 -25.24
N ALA A 96 -7.72 -16.97 -24.00
CA ALA A 96 -8.78 -16.19 -23.37
C ALA A 96 -8.97 -14.84 -24.09
N PRO A 97 -10.23 -14.39 -24.28
CA PRO A 97 -10.47 -13.08 -24.89
C PRO A 97 -9.91 -11.99 -24.00
N LEU A 98 -9.02 -11.17 -24.56
CA LEU A 98 -8.24 -10.18 -23.81
C LEU A 98 -9.11 -9.11 -23.14
N GLY A 99 -10.20 -8.67 -23.78
CA GLY A 99 -11.10 -7.66 -23.22
C GLY A 99 -11.67 -8.07 -21.85
N PRO A 100 -12.41 -9.18 -21.74
CA PRO A 100 -12.88 -9.70 -20.46
C PRO A 100 -11.77 -10.01 -19.44
N ALA A 101 -10.58 -10.44 -19.90
CA ALA A 101 -9.45 -10.70 -19.02
C ALA A 101 -8.89 -9.41 -18.39
N LEU A 102 -8.75 -8.35 -19.19
CA LEU A 102 -8.33 -7.02 -18.73
C LEU A 102 -9.38 -6.38 -17.81
N GLU A 103 -10.66 -6.58 -18.08
CA GLU A 103 -11.74 -6.09 -17.21
C GLU A 103 -11.70 -6.79 -15.85
N ALA A 104 -11.58 -8.12 -15.82
CA ALA A 104 -11.45 -8.88 -14.58
C ALA A 104 -10.21 -8.46 -13.78
N LEU A 105 -9.07 -8.23 -14.44
CA LEU A 105 -7.86 -7.70 -13.79
C LEU A 105 -8.07 -6.29 -13.25
N SER A 106 -8.68 -5.40 -14.05
CA SER A 106 -9.00 -4.02 -13.66
C SER A 106 -9.89 -3.98 -12.42
N GLU A 107 -10.90 -4.85 -12.35
CA GLU A 107 -11.78 -4.99 -11.21
C GLU A 107 -11.02 -5.47 -9.97
N ALA A 108 -10.22 -6.54 -10.12
CA ALA A 108 -9.37 -7.06 -9.04
C ALA A 108 -8.44 -5.98 -8.47
N LEU A 109 -7.68 -5.26 -9.32
CA LEU A 109 -6.78 -4.17 -8.90
C LEU A 109 -7.53 -2.98 -8.30
N SER A 110 -8.74 -2.69 -8.77
CA SER A 110 -9.59 -1.63 -8.22
C SER A 110 -10.03 -1.96 -6.81
N ASP A 111 -10.33 -3.22 -6.51
CA ASP A 111 -10.66 -3.68 -5.16
C ASP A 111 -9.46 -3.53 -4.21
N ILE A 112 -8.24 -3.86 -4.65
CA ILE A 112 -7.00 -3.60 -3.88
C ILE A 112 -6.92 -2.12 -3.48
N SER A 113 -7.09 -1.24 -4.46
CA SER A 113 -6.98 0.20 -4.27
C SER A 113 -8.09 0.76 -3.37
N ARG A 114 -9.31 0.19 -3.43
CA ARG A 114 -10.42 0.56 -2.53
C ARG A 114 -10.09 0.22 -1.08
N THR A 115 -9.60 -0.99 -0.82
CA THR A 115 -9.19 -1.42 0.53
C THR A 115 -8.07 -0.54 1.08
N GLN A 116 -7.05 -0.23 0.27
CA GLN A 116 -5.96 0.67 0.69
C GLN A 116 -6.45 2.08 1.05
N ARG A 117 -7.41 2.63 0.27
CA ARG A 117 -8.02 3.93 0.58
C ARG A 117 -8.84 3.89 1.87
N GLN A 118 -9.58 2.81 2.12
CA GLN A 118 -10.34 2.63 3.35
C GLN A 118 -9.41 2.57 4.58
N ILE A 119 -8.31 1.80 4.51
CA ILE A 119 -7.28 1.75 5.56
C ILE A 119 -6.72 3.15 5.80
N THR A 120 -6.37 3.87 4.73
CA THR A 120 -5.84 5.23 4.84
C THR A 120 -6.83 6.18 5.51
N ALA A 121 -8.11 6.11 5.14
CA ALA A 121 -9.16 6.93 5.72
C ALA A 121 -9.41 6.61 7.20
N ALA A 122 -9.47 5.33 7.60
CA ALA A 122 -9.67 4.94 8.99
C ALA A 122 -8.50 5.34 9.89
N LEU A 123 -7.27 5.31 9.37
CA LEU A 123 -6.09 5.75 10.10
C LEU A 123 -5.91 7.28 10.14
N ALA A 124 -6.72 8.05 9.39
CA ALA A 124 -6.60 9.51 9.37
C ALA A 124 -6.91 10.13 10.73
N GLY A 125 -7.97 9.67 11.41
CA GLY A 125 -8.35 10.13 12.75
C GLY A 125 -7.25 9.88 13.80
N PRO A 126 -6.84 8.62 14.01
CA PRO A 126 -5.75 8.28 14.94
C PRO A 126 -4.42 9.00 14.64
N ARG A 127 -4.09 9.22 13.35
CA ARG A 127 -2.88 9.98 12.97
C ARG A 127 -2.98 11.45 13.32
N ALA A 128 -4.16 12.07 13.15
CA ALA A 128 -4.36 13.48 13.46
C ALA A 128 -4.20 13.74 14.97
N THR A 129 -4.78 12.90 15.83
CA THR A 129 -4.65 13.03 17.29
C THR A 129 -3.22 12.80 17.76
N THR A 130 -2.55 11.78 17.23
CA THR A 130 -1.15 11.51 17.55
C THR A 130 -0.25 12.69 17.17
N ARG A 131 -0.51 13.33 16.02
CA ARG A 131 0.24 14.50 15.58
C ARG A 131 0.05 15.69 16.53
N LEU A 132 -1.15 15.92 17.03
CA LEU A 132 -1.43 16.98 18.00
C LEU A 132 -0.62 16.76 19.29
N VAL A 133 -0.67 15.55 19.84
CA VAL A 133 0.01 15.22 21.10
C VAL A 133 1.53 15.22 20.94
N MET A 134 2.07 14.79 19.81
CA MET A 134 3.52 14.86 19.54
C MET A 134 4.07 16.29 19.46
N VAL A 135 3.23 17.28 19.13
CA VAL A 135 3.62 18.70 19.07
C VAL A 135 3.49 19.37 20.45
N LEU A 136 2.70 18.80 21.36
CA LEU A 136 2.42 19.37 22.70
C LEU A 136 3.68 19.68 23.53
N PRO A 137 4.73 18.83 23.59
CA PRO A 137 5.95 19.14 24.34
C PRO A 137 6.66 20.39 23.80
N VAL A 138 6.66 20.58 22.47
CA VAL A 138 7.24 21.78 21.84
C VAL A 138 6.46 23.02 22.24
N ILE A 139 5.13 22.94 22.24
CA ILE A 139 4.26 24.02 22.71
C ILE A 139 4.52 24.32 24.20
N GLY A 140 4.70 23.27 25.03
CA GLY A 140 5.00 23.42 26.45
C GLY A 140 6.31 24.16 26.71
N VAL A 141 7.38 23.80 26.00
CA VAL A 141 8.68 24.49 26.10
C VAL A 141 8.58 25.95 25.66
N ILE A 142 7.91 26.23 24.52
CA ILE A 142 7.69 27.61 24.05
C ILE A 142 6.86 28.41 25.05
N GLY A 143 5.79 27.81 25.57
CA GLY A 143 4.92 28.43 26.57
C GLY A 143 5.68 28.79 27.85
N GLY A 144 6.65 27.97 28.27
CA GLY A 144 7.45 28.26 29.45
C GLY A 144 8.46 29.37 29.29
N GLU A 145 9.10 29.45 28.13
CA GLU A 145 9.94 30.60 27.79
C GLU A 145 9.14 31.91 27.77
N LEU A 146 7.94 31.89 27.18
CA LEU A 146 7.05 33.06 27.17
C LEU A 146 6.57 33.45 28.58
N GLY A 147 6.46 32.48 29.48
CA GLY A 147 6.12 32.70 30.89
C GLY A 147 7.27 33.22 31.76
N GLY A 148 8.42 33.55 31.17
CA GLY A 148 9.60 34.07 31.89
C GLY A 148 10.37 33.02 32.69
N GLN A 149 10.01 31.75 32.54
CA GLN A 149 10.72 30.63 33.13
C GLN A 149 11.79 30.18 32.14
N SER A 150 13.07 30.36 32.48
CA SER A 150 14.25 30.00 31.66
C SER A 150 14.41 28.48 31.52
N SER A 151 13.37 27.82 31.01
CA SER A 151 13.24 26.38 30.85
C SER A 151 14.32 25.84 29.91
N ALA A 152 14.60 26.54 28.82
CA ALA A 152 15.69 26.30 27.90
C ALA A 152 17.05 26.49 28.59
N GLY A 153 17.17 27.48 29.47
CA GLY A 153 18.35 27.68 30.31
C GLY A 153 18.64 26.46 31.21
N PHE A 154 17.60 25.90 31.84
CA PHE A 154 17.73 24.68 32.63
C PHE A 154 18.05 23.44 31.76
N LEU A 155 17.31 23.25 30.67
CA LEU A 155 17.43 22.12 29.74
C LEU A 155 18.81 22.03 29.08
N PHE A 156 19.36 23.17 28.65
CA PHE A 156 20.64 23.22 27.93
C PHE A 156 21.82 23.62 28.84
N GLY A 157 21.56 24.21 30.00
CA GLY A 157 22.61 24.72 30.91
C GLY A 157 22.98 23.78 32.05
N THR A 158 22.17 22.76 32.37
CA THR A 158 22.43 21.84 33.49
C THR A 158 22.61 20.40 33.03
N GLY A 159 23.49 19.64 33.71
CA GLY A 159 23.68 18.20 33.41
C GLY A 159 22.43 17.36 33.65
N LEU A 160 21.60 17.74 34.63
CA LEU A 160 20.29 17.13 34.88
C LEU A 160 19.28 17.46 33.78
N GLY A 161 19.25 18.71 33.29
CA GLY A 161 18.40 19.13 32.18
C GLY A 161 18.75 18.42 30.86
N ALA A 162 20.04 18.22 30.59
CA ALA A 162 20.48 17.45 29.43
C ALA A 162 20.05 15.98 29.52
N ALA A 163 20.10 15.37 30.71
CA ALA A 163 19.65 14.00 30.94
C ALA A 163 18.13 13.83 30.76
N THR A 164 17.32 14.76 31.28
CA THR A 164 15.86 14.72 31.11
C THR A 164 15.46 14.94 29.65
N LEU A 165 16.14 15.85 28.93
CA LEU A 165 15.94 16.07 27.51
C LEU A 165 16.26 14.82 26.69
N ALA A 166 17.42 14.20 26.93
CA ALA A 166 17.83 13.00 26.23
C ALA A 166 16.83 11.85 26.45
N LEU A 167 16.35 11.67 27.69
CA LEU A 167 15.35 10.66 28.02
C LEU A 167 14.01 10.93 27.33
N GLY A 168 13.52 12.19 27.35
CA GLY A 168 12.29 12.57 26.67
C GLY A 168 12.37 12.37 25.15
N LEU A 169 13.49 12.74 24.52
CA LEU A 169 13.73 12.51 23.10
C LEU A 169 13.79 11.01 22.76
N ALA A 170 14.41 10.20 23.61
CA ALA A 170 14.46 8.75 23.43
C ALA A 170 13.07 8.12 23.50
N MET A 171 12.23 8.54 24.45
CA MET A 171 10.83 8.09 24.55
C MET A 171 10.02 8.52 23.32
N MET A 172 10.21 9.75 22.83
CA MET A 172 9.54 10.24 21.61
C MET A 172 9.94 9.44 20.37
N ALA A 173 11.24 9.13 20.23
CA ALA A 173 11.76 8.30 19.16
C ALA A 173 11.18 6.87 19.24
N GLY A 174 11.07 6.32 20.45
CA GLY A 174 10.41 5.03 20.70
C GLY A 174 8.94 5.05 20.29
N ALA A 175 8.19 6.08 20.65
CA ALA A 175 6.77 6.22 20.29
C ALA A 175 6.59 6.28 18.78
N TRP A 176 7.45 7.04 18.10
CA TRP A 176 7.44 7.17 16.65
C TRP A 176 7.82 5.87 15.94
N TRP A 177 8.84 5.16 16.43
CA TRP A 177 9.24 3.87 15.87
C TRP A 177 8.14 2.81 16.03
N TRP A 178 7.51 2.76 17.21
CA TRP A 178 6.40 1.86 17.48
C TRP A 178 5.20 2.17 16.54
N LEU A 179 4.83 3.44 16.40
CA LEU A 179 3.74 3.84 15.50
C LEU A 179 4.03 3.48 14.03
N ARG A 180 5.29 3.62 13.59
CA ARG A 180 5.73 3.16 12.25
C ARG A 180 5.55 1.66 12.09
N LEU A 181 5.94 0.88 13.09
CA LEU A 181 5.79 -0.58 13.08
C LEU A 181 4.31 -0.99 13.01
N LEU A 182 3.41 -0.31 13.74
CA LEU A 182 1.96 -0.54 13.62
C LEU A 182 1.45 -0.20 12.22
N ALA A 183 1.88 0.94 11.66
CA ALA A 183 1.46 1.37 10.33
C ALA A 183 1.96 0.44 9.21
N GLU A 184 3.12 -0.18 9.37
CA GLU A 184 3.62 -1.19 8.44
C GLU A 184 2.83 -2.50 8.52
N ARG A 185 2.51 -2.95 9.72
CA ARG A 185 1.66 -4.14 9.95
C ARG A 185 0.22 -3.96 9.49
N ALA A 186 -0.22 -2.71 9.34
CA ALA A 186 -1.54 -2.35 8.85
C ALA A 186 -1.69 -2.43 7.32
N LYS A 187 -0.58 -2.59 6.58
CA LYS A 187 -0.65 -2.65 5.13
C LYS A 187 -1.36 -3.94 4.72
N PRO A 188 -2.33 -3.88 3.78
CA PRO A 188 -3.01 -5.07 3.31
C PRO A 188 -2.01 -5.98 2.61
N ASP A 189 -2.12 -7.27 2.87
CA ASP A 189 -1.33 -8.30 2.20
C ASP A 189 -1.85 -8.44 0.75
N PRO A 190 -1.03 -8.14 -0.28
CA PRO A 190 -1.46 -8.24 -1.67
C PRO A 190 -1.91 -9.66 -2.07
N SER A 191 -1.36 -10.69 -1.42
CA SER A 191 -1.72 -12.10 -1.65
C SER A 191 -3.16 -12.43 -1.20
N ALA A 192 -3.71 -11.64 -0.27
CA ALA A 192 -5.06 -11.83 0.25
C ALA A 192 -6.18 -11.48 -0.75
N LEU A 193 -5.83 -10.96 -1.93
CA LEU A 193 -6.80 -10.53 -2.95
C LEU A 193 -7.12 -11.59 -4.00
N GLY A 194 -6.44 -12.75 -3.95
CA GLY A 194 -6.80 -13.92 -4.76
C GLY A 194 -6.58 -13.74 -6.26
N LEU A 195 -5.57 -12.94 -6.66
CA LEU A 195 -5.28 -12.67 -8.07
C LEU A 195 -5.04 -13.96 -8.87
N GLU A 196 -4.43 -14.96 -8.24
CA GLU A 196 -4.23 -16.29 -8.83
C GLU A 196 -5.54 -16.98 -9.20
N LEU A 197 -6.61 -16.76 -8.44
CA LEU A 197 -7.94 -17.30 -8.71
C LEU A 197 -8.59 -16.59 -9.89
N ASP A 198 -8.40 -15.28 -10.01
CA ASP A 198 -8.85 -14.49 -11.17
C ASP A 198 -8.10 -14.90 -12.45
N LEU A 199 -6.78 -15.05 -12.38
CA LEU A 199 -5.95 -15.54 -13.47
C LEU A 199 -6.32 -16.97 -13.90
N PHE A 200 -6.63 -17.84 -12.93
CA PHE A 200 -7.09 -19.19 -13.19
C PHE A 200 -8.49 -19.22 -13.84
N ALA A 201 -9.40 -18.33 -13.40
CA ALA A 201 -10.69 -18.15 -14.04
C ALA A 201 -10.58 -17.63 -15.48
N ILE A 202 -9.63 -16.73 -15.74
CA ILE A 202 -9.31 -16.24 -17.09
C ILE A 202 -8.80 -17.39 -17.97
N ALA A 203 -7.82 -18.15 -17.48
CA ALA A 203 -7.22 -19.26 -18.21
C ALA A 203 -8.27 -20.32 -18.60
N THR A 204 -9.04 -20.79 -17.61
CA THR A 204 -10.06 -21.83 -17.80
C THR A 204 -11.26 -21.33 -18.60
N GLY A 205 -11.64 -20.05 -18.44
CA GLY A 205 -12.65 -19.38 -19.26
C GLY A 205 -12.23 -19.23 -20.73
N GLY A 206 -10.92 -19.17 -21.01
CA GLY A 206 -10.36 -19.21 -22.36
C GLY A 206 -10.32 -20.59 -23.01
N GLY A 207 -10.72 -21.64 -22.29
CA GLY A 207 -10.74 -23.02 -22.80
C GLY A 207 -9.53 -23.86 -22.40
N ALA A 208 -8.62 -23.35 -21.58
CA ALA A 208 -7.57 -24.19 -21.01
C ALA A 208 -8.17 -25.25 -20.08
N ILE A 209 -7.69 -26.50 -20.21
CA ILE A 209 -8.02 -27.56 -19.26
C ILE A 209 -7.55 -27.15 -17.84
N PRO A 210 -8.28 -27.50 -16.77
CA PRO A 210 -8.02 -26.97 -15.43
C PRO A 210 -6.59 -27.22 -14.92
N GLU A 211 -5.99 -28.37 -15.25
CA GLU A 211 -4.64 -28.73 -14.78
C GLU A 211 -3.59 -27.89 -15.49
N ARG A 212 -3.73 -27.72 -16.81
CA ARG A 212 -2.84 -26.86 -17.60
C ARG A 212 -3.01 -25.39 -17.21
N ALA A 213 -4.23 -24.96 -16.90
CA ALA A 213 -4.50 -23.61 -16.41
C ALA A 213 -3.81 -23.37 -15.07
N ARG A 214 -3.83 -24.35 -14.16
CA ARG A 214 -3.13 -24.29 -12.87
C ARG A 214 -1.62 -24.15 -13.06
N ASP A 215 -1.02 -24.99 -13.90
CA ASP A 215 0.42 -24.92 -14.16
C ASP A 215 0.83 -23.61 -14.85
N LEU A 216 -0.03 -23.10 -15.75
CA LEU A 216 0.16 -21.82 -16.41
C LEU A 216 0.15 -20.66 -15.41
N VAL A 217 -0.81 -20.64 -14.47
CA VAL A 217 -0.91 -19.60 -13.43
C VAL A 217 0.30 -19.67 -12.49
N VAL A 218 0.68 -20.86 -12.04
CA VAL A 218 1.87 -21.05 -11.19
C VAL A 218 3.12 -20.54 -11.88
N SER A 219 3.31 -20.88 -13.15
CA SER A 219 4.45 -20.42 -13.95
C SER A 219 4.45 -18.91 -14.10
N ALA A 220 3.33 -18.31 -14.50
CA ALA A 220 3.20 -16.88 -14.67
C ALA A 220 3.44 -16.12 -13.36
N CYS A 221 2.88 -16.58 -12.23
CA CYS A 221 3.11 -15.92 -10.95
C CYS A 221 4.57 -16.02 -10.51
N SER A 222 5.26 -17.13 -10.79
CA SER A 222 6.70 -17.23 -10.55
C SER A 222 7.52 -16.28 -11.43
N GLU A 223 7.17 -16.17 -12.72
CA GLU A 223 7.86 -15.33 -13.70
C GLU A 223 7.70 -13.83 -13.39
N PHE A 224 6.50 -13.42 -13.02
CA PHE A 224 6.18 -12.03 -12.67
C PHE A 224 6.32 -11.75 -11.16
N ALA A 225 6.91 -12.67 -10.39
CA ALA A 225 7.11 -12.59 -8.94
C ALA A 225 5.84 -12.20 -8.13
N LEU A 226 4.67 -12.64 -8.59
CA LEU A 226 3.40 -12.36 -7.94
C LEU A 226 3.21 -13.24 -6.71
N ASP A 227 2.75 -12.64 -5.62
CA ASP A 227 2.43 -13.40 -4.42
C ASP A 227 1.25 -14.34 -4.70
N MET A 228 1.52 -15.63 -4.54
CA MET A 228 0.51 -16.67 -4.62
C MET A 228 -0.10 -16.89 -3.25
N GLY A 229 -1.41 -17.08 -3.19
CA GLY A 229 -2.04 -17.72 -2.05
C GLY A 229 -1.58 -19.17 -1.87
N GLU A 230 -2.28 -19.92 -1.01
CA GLU A 230 -1.95 -21.32 -0.78
C GLU A 230 -1.99 -22.15 -2.08
N PRO A 231 -0.90 -22.83 -2.48
CA PRO A 231 -0.82 -23.58 -3.74
C PRO A 231 -1.93 -24.63 -3.90
N GLU A 232 -2.32 -25.22 -2.78
CA GLU A 232 -3.36 -26.25 -2.68
C GLU A 232 -4.75 -25.73 -3.06
N THR A 233 -4.96 -24.40 -3.04
CA THR A 233 -6.27 -23.80 -3.37
C THR A 233 -6.70 -24.17 -4.79
N LEU A 234 -5.80 -24.03 -5.78
CA LEU A 234 -6.12 -24.33 -7.19
C LEU A 234 -6.36 -25.83 -7.38
N ASP A 235 -5.52 -26.68 -6.76
CA ASP A 235 -5.65 -28.14 -6.83
C ASP A 235 -6.97 -28.61 -6.20
N GLY A 236 -7.40 -27.96 -5.12
CA GLY A 236 -8.71 -28.15 -4.50
C GLY A 236 -9.88 -27.79 -5.42
N LEU A 237 -9.80 -26.68 -6.15
CA LEU A 237 -10.83 -26.27 -7.11
C LEU A 237 -10.94 -27.23 -8.30
N VAL A 238 -9.80 -27.68 -8.83
CA VAL A 238 -9.75 -28.69 -9.91
C VAL A 238 -10.42 -29.98 -9.43
N THR A 239 -10.04 -30.47 -8.25
CA THR A 239 -10.59 -31.68 -7.65
C THR A 239 -12.10 -31.55 -7.41
N LEU A 240 -12.54 -30.42 -6.87
CA LEU A 240 -13.95 -30.12 -6.63
C LEU A 240 -14.75 -30.09 -7.93
N SER A 241 -14.25 -29.42 -8.97
CA SER A 241 -14.90 -29.33 -10.28
C SER A 241 -15.07 -30.71 -10.91
N ARG A 242 -14.03 -31.54 -10.92
CA ARG A 242 -14.10 -32.91 -11.44
C ARG A 242 -15.11 -33.79 -10.68
N ARG A 243 -15.12 -33.68 -9.35
CA ARG A 243 -16.03 -34.48 -8.50
C ARG A 243 -17.48 -34.04 -8.60
N ALA A 244 -17.73 -32.72 -8.67
CA ALA A 244 -19.07 -32.13 -8.63
C ALA A 244 -19.67 -31.84 -10.01
N GLY A 245 -18.87 -31.88 -11.08
CA GLY A 245 -19.30 -31.56 -12.45
C GLY A 245 -19.62 -30.08 -12.68
N VAL A 246 -19.10 -29.17 -11.85
CA VAL A 246 -19.39 -27.73 -11.92
C VAL A 246 -18.26 -27.00 -12.68
N PRO A 247 -18.56 -25.98 -13.52
CA PRO A 247 -17.55 -25.22 -14.24
C PRO A 247 -16.50 -24.57 -13.30
N VAL A 248 -15.23 -24.93 -13.47
CA VAL A 248 -14.15 -24.49 -12.58
C VAL A 248 -13.93 -22.98 -12.61
N ALA A 249 -14.16 -22.32 -13.75
CA ALA A 249 -14.04 -20.87 -13.87
C ALA A 249 -15.03 -20.13 -12.95
N GLY A 250 -16.25 -20.66 -12.79
CA GLY A 250 -17.24 -20.11 -11.87
C GLY A 250 -16.85 -20.32 -10.41
N LEU A 251 -16.32 -21.51 -10.08
CA LEU A 251 -15.81 -21.81 -8.74
C LEU A 251 -14.63 -20.91 -8.37
N ALA A 252 -13.72 -20.66 -9.31
CA ALA A 252 -12.57 -19.80 -9.11
C ALA A 252 -12.99 -18.33 -8.87
N LYS A 253 -13.91 -17.79 -9.68
CA LYS A 253 -14.48 -16.44 -9.45
C LYS A 253 -15.19 -16.33 -8.10
N ALA A 254 -15.98 -17.34 -7.73
CA ALA A 254 -16.66 -17.36 -6.44
C ALA A 254 -15.65 -17.42 -5.27
N SER A 255 -14.59 -18.20 -5.41
CA SER A 255 -13.52 -18.31 -4.41
C SER A 255 -12.71 -17.01 -4.30
N ALA A 256 -12.43 -16.34 -5.43
CA ALA A 256 -11.80 -15.03 -5.45
C ALA A 256 -12.66 -14.00 -4.71
N SER A 257 -13.96 -13.94 -5.02
CA SER A 257 -14.91 -13.06 -4.32
C SER A 257 -14.97 -13.34 -2.83
N LEU A 258 -15.07 -14.61 -2.42
CA LEU A 258 -15.09 -15.01 -1.01
C LEU A 258 -13.80 -14.60 -0.30
N ARG A 259 -12.63 -14.81 -0.93
CA ARG A 259 -11.33 -14.43 -0.36
C ARG A 259 -11.23 -12.91 -0.20
N ARG A 260 -11.71 -12.13 -1.17
CA ARG A 260 -11.79 -10.66 -1.07
C ARG A 260 -12.73 -10.20 0.05
N ASP A 261 -13.90 -10.82 0.18
CA ASP A 261 -14.87 -10.48 1.23
C ASP A 261 -14.33 -10.80 2.63
N LEU A 262 -13.76 -12.00 2.82
CA LEU A 262 -13.11 -12.38 4.09
C LEU A 262 -11.93 -11.46 4.41
N GLY A 263 -11.09 -11.17 3.41
CA GLY A 263 -9.95 -10.26 3.55
C GLY A 263 -10.39 -8.84 3.92
N ARG A 264 -11.54 -8.37 3.41
CA ARG A 264 -12.12 -7.07 3.77
C ARG A 264 -12.61 -7.06 5.21
N THR A 265 -13.36 -8.07 5.64
CA THR A 265 -13.82 -8.18 7.04
C THR A 265 -12.64 -8.21 8.02
N ASP A 266 -11.62 -9.00 7.72
CA ASP A 266 -10.44 -9.08 8.58
C ASP A 266 -9.61 -7.77 8.54
N SER A 267 -9.54 -7.11 7.39
CA SER A 267 -8.93 -5.77 7.29
C SER A 267 -9.69 -4.73 8.14
N GLU A 268 -11.02 -4.75 8.12
CA GLU A 268 -11.86 -3.86 8.94
C GLU A 268 -11.63 -4.10 10.44
N GLU A 269 -11.55 -5.37 10.87
CA GLU A 269 -11.25 -5.71 12.25
C GLU A 269 -9.83 -5.28 12.66
N ARG A 270 -8.83 -5.54 11.81
CA ARG A 270 -7.45 -5.09 12.01
C ARG A 270 -7.38 -3.56 12.11
N MET A 271 -8.10 -2.83 11.26
CA MET A 271 -8.18 -1.37 11.28
C MET A 271 -8.80 -0.85 12.58
N ALA A 272 -9.88 -1.47 13.06
CA ALA A 272 -10.51 -1.12 14.33
C ALA A 272 -9.55 -1.33 15.51
N ARG A 273 -8.87 -2.49 15.56
CA ARG A 273 -7.85 -2.79 16.58
C ARG A 273 -6.66 -1.83 16.50
N LEU A 274 -6.22 -1.47 15.30
CA LEU A 274 -5.14 -0.50 15.09
C LEU A 274 -5.49 0.86 15.70
N GLY A 275 -6.71 1.36 15.47
CA GLY A 275 -7.18 2.62 16.06
C GLY A 275 -7.06 2.66 17.59
N VAL A 276 -7.38 1.56 18.26
CA VAL A 276 -7.24 1.42 19.73
C VAL A 276 -5.77 1.26 20.15
N SER A 277 -5.01 0.41 19.45
CA SER A 277 -3.62 0.12 19.80
C SER A 277 -2.67 1.31 19.65
N VAL A 278 -3.04 2.33 18.85
CA VAL A 278 -2.31 3.61 18.74
C VAL A 278 -2.31 4.39 20.07
N VAL A 279 -3.30 4.17 20.94
CA VAL A 279 -3.40 4.87 22.24
C VAL A 279 -2.32 4.39 23.22
N ILE A 280 -1.89 3.13 23.13
CA ILE A 280 -0.91 2.52 24.05
C ILE A 280 0.47 3.21 23.97
N PRO A 281 1.14 3.32 22.81
CA PRO A 281 2.43 4.02 22.73
C PRO A 281 2.28 5.50 23.04
N LEU A 282 1.13 6.11 22.74
CA LEU A 282 0.87 7.51 23.07
C LEU A 282 0.84 7.75 24.58
N GLY A 283 0.10 6.92 25.33
CA GLY A 283 0.02 7.02 26.77
C GLY A 283 1.31 6.61 27.49
N LEU A 284 1.97 5.54 27.03
CA LEU A 284 3.14 4.99 27.71
C LEU A 284 4.44 5.75 27.41
N LEU A 285 4.55 6.34 26.22
CA LEU A 285 5.80 6.99 25.79
C LEU A 285 5.68 8.50 25.68
N VAL A 286 4.58 9.03 25.14
CA VAL A 286 4.47 10.47 24.87
C VAL A 286 4.07 11.26 26.12
N LEU A 287 3.20 10.72 26.98
CA LEU A 287 2.81 11.40 28.22
C LEU A 287 3.99 11.54 29.20
N PRO A 288 4.80 10.50 29.49
CA PRO A 288 5.97 10.67 30.34
C PRO A 288 7.04 11.56 29.70
N ALA A 289 7.23 11.48 28.38
CA ALA A 289 8.12 12.39 27.66
C ALA A 289 7.69 13.86 27.80
N PHE A 290 6.38 14.13 27.69
CA PHE A 290 5.83 15.47 27.91
C PHE A 290 6.10 15.95 29.34
N VAL A 291 5.85 15.11 30.35
CA VAL A 291 6.11 15.47 31.75
C VAL A 291 7.59 15.81 31.96
N LEU A 292 8.50 14.98 31.44
CA LEU A 292 9.94 15.18 31.58
C LEU A 292 10.46 16.44 30.87
N VAL A 293 9.92 16.75 29.69
CA VAL A 293 10.44 17.82 28.83
C VAL A 293 9.75 19.16 29.07
N ALA A 294 8.46 19.17 29.43
CA ALA A 294 7.69 20.39 29.60
C ALA A 294 7.39 20.71 31.07
N VAL A 295 6.96 19.73 31.86
CA VAL A 295 6.45 19.97 33.23
C VAL A 295 7.59 20.05 34.26
N VAL A 296 8.55 19.12 34.21
CA VAL A 296 9.68 19.09 35.16
C VAL A 296 10.53 20.37 35.11
N PRO A 297 10.97 20.87 33.94
CA PRO A 297 11.78 22.08 33.86
C PRO A 297 11.03 23.31 34.40
N MET A 298 9.75 23.42 34.06
CA MET A 298 8.86 24.45 34.60
C MET A 298 8.81 24.42 36.11
N ALA A 299 8.50 23.26 36.71
CA ALA A 299 8.40 23.11 38.16
C ALA A 299 9.72 23.46 38.87
N VAL A 300 10.86 23.02 38.32
CA VAL A 300 12.18 23.33 38.86
C VAL A 300 12.48 24.83 38.78
N SER A 301 12.27 25.45 37.61
CA SER A 301 12.51 26.89 37.42
C SER A 301 11.63 27.77 38.31
N LEU A 302 10.37 27.37 38.55
CA LEU A 302 9.47 28.05 39.47
C LEU A 302 9.95 27.94 40.91
N TRP A 303 10.45 26.77 41.31
CA TRP A 303 10.96 26.52 42.65
C TRP A 303 12.24 27.32 42.93
N GLU A 304 13.18 27.32 41.99
CA GLU A 304 14.39 28.15 42.04
C GLU A 304 14.06 29.65 42.08
N GLY A 305 13.09 30.11 41.28
CA GLY A 305 12.62 31.49 41.30
C GLY A 305 11.90 31.90 42.59
N SER A 306 11.32 30.96 43.34
CA SER A 306 10.68 31.23 44.64
C SER A 306 11.65 31.28 45.83
N LEU A 307 12.86 30.73 45.65
CA LEU A 307 13.91 30.70 46.67
C LEU A 307 14.89 31.89 46.56
N ALA A 308 14.79 32.68 45.48
CA ALA A 308 15.57 33.89 45.22
C ALA A 308 14.83 35.16 45.68
#